data_AF-A0A2A2D970-F1
#
_entry.id   AF-A0A2A2D970-F1
#
_cell.length_a   1.000
_cell.length_b   1.000
_cell.length_c   1.000
_cell.angle_alpha   90.00
_cell.angle_beta   90.00
_cell.angle_gamma   90.00
#
_symmetry.space_group_name_H-M   'P 1'
#
loop_
_entity.id
_entity.type
_entity.pdbx_description
1 polymer ?
#
loop_
_entity_poly.entity_id
_entity_poly.type
_entity_poly.pdbx_seq_one_letter_code
_entity_poly.pdbx_strand_id
1 'polypeptide(L)'
;MPQKPPTIRQKRLGAELRKLRESAGMSGEDAAEALECGQAKISRIETGTNGIRPFELRGLLSAYGVTDPKLIDSLVDMAKEGRRQGWWNHYGSTLPGIADLAHLEAKAVTVQVWQTVLVPGLLQTADYMRALFRGGRHDYDETEAERCVEARTTRQAVLGKPDAPELTALVYEAVLRAEVGGREVMRAQLRHLADLAEDGRARIRVMPFSAGVHGGLDGPFVLYGLLPSGMDVVIMDSLAGAAYLEKDEDVQRYRTLFDTLRDAALAPAPSLEMIKKLAVGP
;
A
#
# COMPACT_ATOMS: atom_id res chain seq x y z
N MET A 1 -7.59 7.31 -29.81
CA MET A 1 -7.74 7.78 -28.40
C MET A 1 -6.44 7.46 -27.68
N PRO A 2 -5.89 8.36 -26.85
CA PRO A 2 -4.70 8.03 -26.05
C PRO A 2 -5.02 6.83 -25.14
N GLN A 3 -4.12 5.83 -25.11
CA GLN A 3 -4.28 4.69 -24.22
C GLN A 3 -4.25 5.18 -22.77
N LYS A 4 -5.25 4.78 -21.97
CA LYS A 4 -5.26 5.05 -20.54
C LYS A 4 -4.03 4.36 -19.93
N PRO A 5 -3.22 5.06 -19.10
CA PRO A 5 -2.07 4.45 -18.46
C PRO A 5 -2.52 3.22 -17.65
N PRO A 6 -1.74 2.12 -17.67
CA PRO A 6 -2.10 0.87 -17.01
C PRO A 6 -2.26 1.07 -15.50
N THR A 7 -3.29 0.45 -14.91
CA THR A 7 -3.48 0.48 -13.45
C THR A 7 -2.39 -0.33 -12.77
N ILE A 8 -2.13 -0.06 -11.48
CA ILE A 8 -1.13 -0.80 -10.72
C ILE A 8 -1.46 -2.29 -10.70
N ARG A 9 -2.74 -2.64 -10.58
CA ARG A 9 -3.21 -4.03 -10.63
C ARG A 9 -2.87 -4.72 -11.95
N GLN A 10 -2.99 -4.02 -13.07
CA GLN A 10 -2.65 -4.58 -14.38
C GLN A 10 -1.14 -4.79 -14.52
N LYS A 11 -0.32 -3.84 -14.04
CA LYS A 11 1.14 -4.01 -14.00
C LYS A 11 1.55 -5.20 -13.15
N ARG A 12 0.96 -5.34 -11.95
CA ARG A 12 1.21 -6.46 -11.04
C ARG A 12 0.85 -7.81 -11.64
N LEU A 13 -0.35 -7.94 -12.18
CA LEU A 13 -0.78 -9.16 -12.85
C LEU A 13 0.14 -9.50 -14.03
N GLY A 14 0.54 -8.50 -14.82
CA GLY A 14 1.45 -8.67 -15.94
C GLY A 14 2.85 -9.13 -15.51
N ALA A 15 3.41 -8.50 -14.48
CA ALA A 15 4.71 -8.86 -13.92
C ALA A 15 4.72 -10.29 -13.37
N GLU A 16 3.67 -10.68 -12.65
CA GLU A 16 3.55 -12.05 -12.13
C GLU A 16 3.39 -13.07 -13.25
N LEU A 17 2.59 -12.78 -14.28
CA LEU A 17 2.46 -13.66 -15.44
C LEU A 17 3.78 -13.84 -16.18
N ARG A 18 4.57 -12.77 -16.31
CA ARG A 18 5.91 -12.84 -16.89
C ARG A 18 6.83 -13.71 -16.05
N LYS A 19 6.82 -13.55 -14.72
CA LYS A 19 7.62 -14.36 -13.79
C LYS A 19 7.27 -15.85 -13.89
N LEU A 20 5.97 -16.17 -13.93
CA LEU A 20 5.49 -17.55 -14.08
C LEU A 20 5.90 -18.15 -15.43
N ARG A 21 5.80 -17.37 -16.52
CA ARG A 21 6.25 -17.79 -17.85
C ARG A 21 7.75 -18.09 -17.87
N GLU A 22 8.56 -17.17 -17.35
CA GLU A 22 10.02 -17.32 -17.28
C GLU A 22 10.42 -18.52 -16.39
N SER A 23 9.71 -18.75 -15.29
CA SER A 23 9.92 -19.91 -14.40
C SER A 23 9.53 -21.24 -15.05
N ALA A 24 8.55 -21.23 -15.97
CA ALA A 24 8.19 -22.38 -16.79
C ALA A 24 9.16 -22.61 -17.97
N GLY A 25 10.17 -21.76 -18.14
CA GLY A 25 11.13 -21.83 -19.25
C GLY A 25 10.53 -21.45 -20.62
N MET A 26 9.37 -20.81 -20.64
CA MET A 26 8.64 -20.50 -21.87
C MET A 26 9.02 -19.12 -22.43
N SER A 27 9.15 -19.05 -23.75
CA SER A 27 9.31 -17.80 -24.48
C SER A 27 7.98 -17.04 -24.60
N GLY A 28 8.03 -15.75 -24.94
CA GLY A 28 6.82 -14.98 -25.22
C GLY A 28 6.06 -15.48 -26.47
N GLU A 29 6.74 -16.21 -27.37
CA GLU A 29 6.14 -16.86 -28.54
C GLU A 29 5.38 -18.11 -28.12
N ASP A 30 5.96 -18.93 -27.23
CA ASP A 30 5.32 -20.15 -26.71
C ASP A 30 4.02 -19.80 -25.96
N ALA A 31 4.03 -18.71 -25.18
CA ALA A 31 2.84 -18.21 -24.51
C ALA A 31 1.79 -17.66 -25.47
N ALA A 32 2.22 -17.08 -26.59
CA ALA A 32 1.33 -16.59 -27.65
C ALA A 32 0.68 -17.75 -28.40
N GLU A 33 1.43 -18.80 -28.69
CA GLU A 33 0.94 -20.05 -29.28
C GLU A 33 -0.08 -20.74 -28.37
N ALA A 34 0.21 -20.84 -27.06
CA ALA A 34 -0.71 -21.41 -26.08
C ALA A 34 -2.07 -20.69 -25.98
N LEU A 35 -2.14 -19.41 -26.39
CA LEU A 35 -3.37 -18.63 -26.45
C LEU A 35 -3.90 -18.37 -27.87
N GLU A 36 -3.28 -18.97 -28.88
CA GLU A 36 -3.59 -18.73 -30.30
C GLU A 36 -3.67 -17.24 -30.63
N CYS A 37 -2.70 -16.46 -30.15
CA CYS A 37 -2.67 -15.01 -30.31
C CYS A 37 -1.29 -14.50 -30.74
N GLY A 38 -1.18 -13.21 -31.05
CA GLY A 38 0.13 -12.62 -31.39
C GLY A 38 0.98 -12.32 -30.16
N GLN A 39 2.31 -12.49 -30.25
CA GLN A 39 3.30 -12.15 -29.22
C GLN A 39 3.13 -10.72 -28.67
N ALA A 40 2.77 -9.76 -29.53
CA ALA A 40 2.49 -8.39 -29.13
C ALA A 40 1.32 -8.25 -28.12
N LYS A 41 0.39 -9.21 -28.09
CA LYS A 41 -0.68 -9.27 -27.08
C LYS A 41 -0.13 -9.76 -25.74
N ILE A 42 0.70 -10.80 -25.73
CA ILE A 42 1.38 -11.31 -24.52
C ILE A 42 2.23 -10.20 -23.89
N SER A 43 3.06 -9.52 -24.70
CA SER A 43 3.89 -8.40 -24.22
C SER A 43 3.04 -7.28 -23.59
N ARG A 44 1.89 -6.93 -24.19
CA ARG A 44 0.98 -5.92 -23.62
C ARG A 44 0.31 -6.38 -22.32
N ILE A 45 0.00 -7.66 -22.19
CA ILE A 45 -0.53 -8.23 -20.95
C ILE A 45 0.55 -8.18 -19.86
N GLU A 46 1.77 -8.61 -20.17
CA GLU A 46 2.89 -8.66 -19.23
C GLU A 46 3.38 -7.27 -18.79
N THR A 47 3.22 -6.26 -19.64
CA THR A 47 3.49 -4.85 -19.29
C THR A 47 2.30 -4.15 -18.62
N GLY A 48 1.18 -4.85 -18.45
CA GLY A 48 -0.06 -4.33 -17.87
C GLY A 48 -0.84 -3.36 -18.77
N THR A 49 -0.33 -3.04 -19.97
CA THR A 49 -1.01 -2.12 -20.91
C THR A 49 -2.32 -2.69 -21.45
N ASN A 50 -2.47 -4.02 -21.43
CA ASN A 50 -3.72 -4.72 -21.68
C ASN A 50 -4.14 -5.58 -20.49
N GLY A 51 -5.42 -5.54 -20.13
CA GLY A 51 -5.99 -6.57 -19.27
C GLY A 51 -6.17 -7.90 -20.01
N ILE A 52 -6.20 -9.00 -19.26
CA ILE A 52 -6.44 -10.37 -19.76
C ILE A 52 -7.83 -10.86 -19.35
N ARG A 53 -8.49 -11.71 -20.18
CA ARG A 53 -9.78 -12.32 -19.80
C ARG A 53 -9.53 -13.49 -18.84
N PRO A 54 -10.42 -13.76 -17.87
CA PRO A 54 -10.25 -14.88 -16.94
C PRO A 54 -9.98 -16.24 -17.61
N PHE A 55 -10.62 -16.52 -18.76
CA PHE A 55 -10.37 -17.77 -19.49
C PHE A 55 -8.97 -17.81 -20.13
N GLU A 56 -8.51 -16.70 -20.73
CA GLU A 56 -7.17 -16.58 -21.31
C GLU A 56 -6.11 -16.71 -20.22
N LEU A 57 -6.36 -16.09 -19.06
CA LEU A 57 -5.49 -16.19 -17.90
C LEU A 57 -5.38 -17.63 -17.41
N ARG A 58 -6.50 -18.36 -17.25
CA ARG A 58 -6.47 -19.77 -16.87
C ARG A 58 -5.73 -20.63 -17.91
N GLY A 59 -5.86 -20.30 -19.20
CA GLY A 59 -5.10 -20.95 -20.27
C GLY A 59 -3.59 -20.77 -20.11
N LEU A 60 -3.12 -19.53 -19.90
CA LEU A 60 -1.69 -19.27 -19.64
C LEU A 60 -1.19 -19.95 -18.38
N LEU A 61 -1.93 -19.86 -17.27
CA LEU A 61 -1.54 -20.50 -16.02
C LEU A 61 -1.41 -22.02 -16.18
N SER A 62 -2.31 -22.64 -16.95
CA SER A 62 -2.21 -24.05 -17.29
C SER A 62 -0.98 -24.35 -18.16
N ALA A 63 -0.68 -23.51 -19.15
CA ALA A 63 0.50 -23.67 -20.01
C ALA A 63 1.80 -23.51 -19.21
N TYR A 64 1.82 -22.60 -18.23
CA TYR A 64 2.96 -22.36 -17.34
C TYR A 64 3.09 -23.43 -16.23
N GLY A 65 2.20 -24.43 -16.19
CA GLY A 65 2.24 -25.51 -15.21
C GLY A 65 1.83 -25.08 -13.79
N VAL A 66 1.09 -23.98 -13.63
CA VAL A 66 0.62 -23.52 -12.33
C VAL A 66 -0.56 -24.37 -11.88
N THR A 67 -0.40 -25.09 -10.77
CA THR A 67 -1.43 -26.01 -10.25
C THR A 67 -2.03 -25.59 -8.91
N ASP A 68 -1.45 -24.62 -8.19
CA ASP A 68 -1.99 -24.17 -6.91
C ASP A 68 -3.32 -23.43 -7.11
N PRO A 69 -4.46 -23.99 -6.66
CA PRO A 69 -5.77 -23.37 -6.85
C PRO A 69 -5.85 -21.99 -6.20
N LYS A 70 -5.17 -21.77 -5.08
CA LYS A 70 -5.18 -20.49 -4.36
C LYS A 70 -4.51 -19.38 -5.16
N LEU A 71 -3.35 -19.68 -5.75
CA LEU A 71 -2.65 -18.74 -6.63
C LEU A 71 -3.48 -18.45 -7.89
N ILE A 72 -4.03 -19.49 -8.54
CA ILE A 72 -4.86 -19.34 -9.73
C ILE A 72 -6.05 -18.42 -9.46
N ASP A 73 -6.80 -18.68 -8.39
CA ASP A 73 -7.99 -17.89 -8.06
C ASP A 73 -7.63 -16.44 -7.69
N SER A 74 -6.52 -16.23 -6.95
CA SER A 74 -5.99 -14.89 -6.66
C SER A 74 -5.69 -14.09 -7.93
N LEU A 75 -4.98 -14.69 -8.90
CA LEU A 75 -4.65 -14.03 -10.18
C LEU A 75 -5.89 -13.77 -11.02
N VAL A 76 -6.83 -14.72 -11.04
CA VAL A 76 -8.10 -14.56 -11.76
C VAL A 76 -8.95 -13.45 -11.17
N ASP A 77 -8.99 -13.33 -9.84
CA ASP A 77 -9.71 -12.24 -9.18
C ASP A 77 -9.03 -10.89 -9.41
N MET A 78 -7.70 -10.84 -9.44
CA MET A 78 -6.97 -9.63 -9.87
C MET A 78 -7.34 -9.22 -11.30
N ALA A 79 -7.45 -10.17 -12.24
CA ALA A 79 -7.86 -9.92 -13.63
C ALA A 79 -9.32 -9.45 -13.78
N LYS A 80 -10.24 -10.02 -12.99
CA LYS A 80 -11.66 -9.60 -12.96
C LYS A 80 -11.80 -8.20 -12.38
N GLU A 81 -11.09 -7.92 -11.30
CA GLU A 81 -11.18 -6.63 -10.60
C GLU A 81 -10.58 -5.48 -11.40
N GLY A 82 -9.53 -5.73 -12.20
CA GLY A 82 -9.02 -4.73 -13.15
C GLY A 82 -10.06 -4.26 -14.18
N ARG A 83 -11.16 -5.01 -14.34
CA ARG A 83 -12.31 -4.65 -15.19
C ARG A 83 -13.48 -4.05 -14.42
N ARG A 84 -13.56 -4.26 -13.10
CA ARG A 84 -14.62 -3.69 -12.27
C ARG A 84 -14.28 -2.24 -11.98
N GLN A 85 -15.10 -1.34 -12.50
CA GLN A 85 -15.10 0.06 -12.11
C GLN A 85 -15.55 0.15 -10.65
N GLY A 86 -14.61 0.08 -9.71
CA GLY A 86 -14.92 0.16 -8.28
C GLY A 86 -15.42 1.54 -7.88
N TRP A 87 -16.17 1.61 -6.79
CA TRP A 87 -16.64 2.85 -6.15
C TRP A 87 -15.52 3.89 -5.93
N TRP A 88 -14.27 3.44 -5.76
CA TRP A 88 -13.08 4.28 -5.69
C TRP A 88 -12.83 5.19 -6.90
N ASN A 89 -13.41 4.87 -8.07
CA ASN A 89 -13.30 5.72 -9.25
C ASN A 89 -13.93 7.10 -9.05
N HIS A 90 -14.93 7.23 -8.16
CA HIS A 90 -15.51 8.51 -7.79
C HIS A 90 -14.49 9.45 -7.15
N TYR A 91 -13.46 8.91 -6.51
CA TYR A 91 -12.40 9.68 -5.85
C TYR A 91 -11.10 9.74 -6.67
N GLY A 92 -11.00 9.05 -7.81
CA GLY A 92 -9.75 8.91 -8.56
C GLY A 92 -9.22 10.22 -9.15
N SER A 93 -10.09 11.18 -9.45
CA SER A 93 -9.71 12.55 -9.84
C SER A 93 -9.24 13.41 -8.66
N THR A 94 -9.68 13.08 -7.45
CA THR A 94 -9.42 13.85 -6.23
C THR A 94 -8.16 13.34 -5.52
N LEU A 95 -7.98 12.03 -5.44
CA LEU A 95 -6.80 11.38 -4.88
C LEU A 95 -6.26 10.33 -5.86
N PRO A 96 -5.31 10.71 -6.73
CA PRO A 96 -4.66 9.77 -7.63
C PRO A 96 -4.09 8.56 -6.87
N GLY A 97 -4.37 7.35 -7.36
CA GLY A 97 -3.87 6.10 -6.76
C GLY A 97 -4.67 5.55 -5.56
N ILE A 98 -5.67 6.28 -5.05
CA ILE A 98 -6.46 5.84 -3.88
C ILE A 98 -7.15 4.47 -4.11
N ALA A 99 -7.61 4.22 -5.34
CA ALA A 99 -8.26 2.98 -5.71
C ALA A 99 -7.31 1.77 -5.67
N ASP A 100 -6.03 1.99 -5.96
CA ASP A 100 -5.03 0.92 -5.97
C ASP A 100 -4.55 0.65 -4.54
N LEU A 101 -4.31 1.70 -3.74
CA LEU A 101 -4.02 1.56 -2.31
C LEU A 101 -5.14 0.83 -1.56
N ALA A 102 -6.38 1.25 -1.74
CA ALA A 102 -7.50 0.62 -1.04
C ALA A 102 -7.70 -0.86 -1.41
N HIS A 103 -7.31 -1.25 -2.64
CA HIS A 103 -7.36 -2.66 -3.03
C HIS A 103 -6.21 -3.46 -2.46
N LEU A 104 -5.00 -2.89 -2.40
CA LEU A 104 -3.88 -3.52 -1.72
C LEU A 104 -4.20 -3.76 -0.25
N GLU A 105 -4.70 -2.74 0.44
CA GLU A 105 -5.09 -2.82 1.85
C GLU A 105 -6.19 -3.84 2.08
N ALA A 106 -7.22 -3.88 1.23
CA ALA A 106 -8.31 -4.84 1.34
C ALA A 106 -7.89 -6.30 1.11
N LYS A 107 -6.73 -6.55 0.51
CA LYS A 107 -6.19 -7.90 0.27
C LYS A 107 -4.96 -8.20 1.13
N ALA A 108 -4.52 -7.23 1.94
CA ALA A 108 -3.33 -7.37 2.75
C ALA A 108 -3.58 -8.27 3.95
N VAL A 109 -2.60 -9.13 4.22
CA VAL A 109 -2.51 -9.83 5.50
C VAL A 109 -1.65 -9.03 6.46
N THR A 110 -0.63 -8.34 5.96
CA THR A 110 0.20 -7.44 6.76
C THR A 110 0.36 -6.09 6.06
N VAL A 111 0.40 -5.03 6.86
CA VAL A 111 0.75 -3.68 6.40
C VAL A 111 1.84 -3.16 7.31
N GLN A 112 3.03 -2.98 6.76
CA GLN A 112 4.22 -2.54 7.49
C GLN A 112 4.60 -1.15 6.99
N VAL A 113 4.55 -0.16 7.88
CA VAL A 113 4.72 1.25 7.52
C VAL A 113 5.92 1.84 8.23
N TRP A 114 6.80 2.51 7.49
CA TRP A 114 7.79 3.43 8.03
C TRP A 114 7.43 4.86 7.62
N GLN A 115 7.26 5.75 8.59
CA GLN A 115 6.95 7.16 8.36
C GLN A 115 7.86 8.07 9.16
N THR A 116 8.38 9.11 8.51
CA THR A 116 9.34 10.04 9.12
C THR A 116 8.78 11.43 9.38
N VAL A 117 7.68 11.80 8.70
CA VAL A 117 7.14 13.17 8.73
C VAL A 117 5.65 13.20 9.08
N LEU A 118 4.86 12.27 8.54
CA LEU A 118 3.40 12.27 8.68
C LEU A 118 2.90 11.02 9.41
N VAL A 119 1.82 11.16 10.18
CA VAL A 119 1.11 10.00 10.73
C VAL A 119 0.68 9.08 9.57
N PRO A 120 0.87 7.75 9.65
CA PRO A 120 0.44 6.82 8.60
C PRO A 120 -1.02 7.03 8.21
N GLY A 121 -1.32 7.06 6.92
CA GLY A 121 -2.65 7.41 6.41
C GLY A 121 -3.79 6.49 6.88
N LEU A 122 -3.49 5.27 7.36
CA LEU A 122 -4.47 4.37 7.97
C LEU A 122 -4.79 4.71 9.43
N LEU A 123 -3.99 5.56 10.07
CA LEU A 123 -4.06 5.91 11.49
C LEU A 123 -4.43 7.38 11.73
N GLN A 124 -4.80 8.12 10.67
CA GLN A 124 -5.10 9.54 10.76
C GLN A 124 -6.54 9.79 11.21
N THR A 125 -6.79 10.88 11.93
CA THR A 125 -8.13 11.40 12.23
C THR A 125 -8.61 12.31 11.11
N ALA A 126 -9.92 12.51 10.99
CA ALA A 126 -10.50 13.39 9.98
C ALA A 126 -9.97 14.83 10.08
N ASP A 127 -9.80 15.37 11.29
CA ASP A 127 -9.27 16.73 11.49
C ASP A 127 -7.81 16.85 11.04
N TYR A 128 -6.99 15.83 11.32
CA TYR A 128 -5.62 15.77 10.83
C TYR A 128 -5.57 15.71 9.30
N MET A 129 -6.44 14.91 8.68
CA MET A 129 -6.56 14.85 7.22
C MET A 129 -6.97 16.19 6.62
N ARG A 130 -7.99 16.86 7.17
CA ARG A 130 -8.42 18.19 6.70
C ARG A 130 -7.28 19.18 6.75
N ALA A 131 -6.54 19.21 7.85
CA ALA A 131 -5.37 20.09 7.99
C ALA A 131 -4.29 19.79 6.95
N LEU A 132 -4.04 18.52 6.63
CA LEU A 132 -3.09 18.15 5.56
C LEU A 132 -3.58 18.54 4.17
N PHE A 133 -4.85 18.35 3.84
CA PHE A 133 -5.35 18.64 2.49
C PHE A 133 -5.48 20.14 2.24
N ARG A 134 -5.78 20.92 3.28
CA ARG A 134 -5.80 22.39 3.21
C ARG A 134 -4.41 23.02 3.32
N GLY A 135 -3.39 22.26 3.69
CA GLY A 135 -2.03 22.76 3.93
C GLY A 135 -1.00 22.26 2.92
N GLY A 136 0.03 23.06 2.66
CA GLY A 136 1.23 22.62 1.95
C GLY A 136 1.03 22.31 0.47
N ARG A 137 1.15 21.03 0.09
CA ARG A 137 1.30 20.56 -1.32
C ARG A 137 0.00 20.56 -2.13
N HIS A 138 -1.16 20.48 -1.46
CA HIS A 138 -2.45 20.30 -2.13
C HIS A 138 -3.22 21.61 -2.31
N ASP A 139 -3.22 22.46 -1.29
CA ASP A 139 -3.94 23.75 -1.24
C ASP A 139 -5.41 23.63 -1.71
N TYR A 140 -6.06 22.55 -1.26
CA TYR A 140 -7.44 22.25 -1.64
C TYR A 140 -8.43 23.16 -0.95
N ASP A 141 -9.51 23.49 -1.66
CA ASP A 141 -10.64 24.18 -1.05
C ASP A 141 -11.38 23.26 -0.04
N GLU A 142 -12.32 23.82 0.71
CA GLU A 142 -13.06 23.07 1.74
C GLU A 142 -13.79 21.85 1.16
N THR A 143 -14.36 21.98 -0.03
CA THR A 143 -15.15 20.91 -0.66
C THR A 143 -14.24 19.80 -1.17
N GLU A 144 -13.12 20.16 -1.77
CA GLU A 144 -12.08 19.23 -2.22
C GLU A 144 -11.44 18.49 -1.05
N ALA A 145 -11.12 19.21 0.03
CA ALA A 145 -10.54 18.63 1.24
C ALA A 145 -11.50 17.62 1.89
N GLU A 146 -12.80 17.95 2.02
CA GLU A 146 -13.77 17.04 2.62
C GLU A 146 -13.98 15.79 1.77
N ARG A 147 -13.97 15.91 0.43
CA ARG A 147 -13.99 14.73 -0.46
C ARG A 147 -12.77 13.83 -0.27
N CYS A 148 -11.59 14.43 -0.05
CA CYS A 148 -10.38 13.66 0.24
C CYS A 148 -10.45 12.96 1.60
N VAL A 149 -11.01 13.63 2.61
CA VAL A 149 -11.23 13.08 3.96
C VAL A 149 -12.20 11.92 3.90
N GLU A 150 -13.32 12.06 3.18
CA GLU A 150 -14.30 11.01 2.97
C GLU A 150 -13.66 9.77 2.31
N ALA A 151 -12.91 9.98 1.22
CA ALA A 151 -12.20 8.91 0.53
C ALA A 151 -11.23 8.17 1.47
N ARG A 152 -10.43 8.92 2.24
CA ARG A 152 -9.43 8.36 3.16
C ARG A 152 -10.07 7.67 4.36
N THR A 153 -11.15 8.21 4.90
CA THR A 153 -11.92 7.61 6.01
C THR A 153 -12.56 6.30 5.58
N THR A 154 -13.15 6.28 4.38
CA THR A 154 -13.76 5.05 3.86
C THR A 154 -12.70 3.99 3.55
N ARG A 155 -11.47 4.40 3.25
CA ARG A 155 -10.33 3.48 3.06
C ARG A 155 -9.90 2.86 4.40
N GLN A 156 -9.85 3.66 5.47
CA GLN A 156 -9.50 3.22 6.82
C GLN A 156 -10.46 2.16 7.39
N ALA A 157 -11.69 2.05 6.87
CA ALA A 157 -12.66 1.05 7.30
C ALA A 157 -12.14 -0.40 7.19
N VAL A 158 -11.08 -0.64 6.41
CA VAL A 158 -10.39 -1.93 6.35
C VAL A 158 -9.90 -2.42 7.71
N LEU A 159 -9.50 -1.52 8.62
CA LEU A 159 -9.00 -1.87 9.95
C LEU A 159 -10.10 -2.36 10.91
N GLY A 160 -11.38 -2.14 10.56
CA GLY A 160 -12.52 -2.56 11.37
C GLY A 160 -13.12 -3.91 10.94
N LYS A 161 -12.54 -4.58 9.95
CA LYS A 161 -13.08 -5.83 9.39
C LYS A 161 -12.58 -7.06 10.17
N PRO A 162 -13.34 -8.17 10.17
CA PRO A 162 -12.89 -9.43 10.80
C PRO A 162 -11.56 -9.96 10.23
N ASP A 163 -11.31 -9.69 8.95
CA ASP A 163 -10.10 -10.05 8.20
C ASP A 163 -9.15 -8.85 8.00
N ALA A 164 -9.16 -7.89 8.93
CA ALA A 164 -8.29 -6.73 8.88
C ALA A 164 -6.80 -7.13 8.81
N PRO A 165 -5.98 -6.41 8.04
CA PRO A 165 -4.54 -6.67 7.99
C PRO A 165 -3.87 -6.40 9.33
N GLU A 166 -2.83 -7.17 9.65
CA GLU A 166 -1.94 -6.83 10.75
C GLU A 166 -1.13 -5.58 10.42
N LEU A 167 -1.54 -4.44 11.00
CA LEU A 167 -0.87 -3.15 10.80
C LEU A 167 0.26 -2.96 11.82
N THR A 168 1.49 -2.82 11.34
CA THR A 168 2.65 -2.40 12.14
C THR A 168 3.18 -1.07 11.62
N ALA A 169 3.11 -0.03 12.45
CA ALA A 169 3.59 1.31 12.14
C ALA A 169 4.84 1.63 12.94
N LEU A 170 5.96 1.81 12.24
CA LEU A 170 7.16 2.43 12.76
C LEU A 170 7.10 3.92 12.39
N VAL A 171 7.12 4.79 13.40
CA VAL A 171 7.08 6.23 13.19
C VAL A 171 8.30 6.89 13.81
N TYR A 172 8.92 7.82 13.10
CA TYR A 172 9.95 8.67 13.69
C TYR A 172 9.34 9.61 14.72
N GLU A 173 10.06 9.91 15.79
CA GLU A 173 9.59 10.80 16.86
C GLU A 173 9.11 12.17 16.34
N ALA A 174 9.67 12.65 15.22
CA ALA A 174 9.24 13.88 14.56
C ALA A 174 7.75 13.84 14.16
N VAL A 175 7.23 12.68 13.74
CA VAL A 175 5.81 12.49 13.37
C VAL A 175 4.87 12.84 14.51
N LEU A 176 5.29 12.59 15.75
CA LEU A 176 4.48 12.83 16.95
C LEU A 176 4.59 14.27 17.47
N ARG A 177 5.59 15.02 16.99
CA ARG A 177 5.94 16.36 17.49
C ARG A 177 5.63 17.47 16.50
N ALA A 178 5.63 17.18 15.20
CA ALA A 178 5.30 18.16 14.17
C ALA A 178 3.82 18.56 14.29
N GLU A 179 3.55 19.86 14.37
CA GLU A 179 2.17 20.35 14.44
C GLU A 179 1.50 20.29 13.06
N VAL A 180 0.45 19.49 12.96
CA VAL A 180 -0.44 19.43 11.78
C VAL A 180 -1.85 19.82 12.25
N GLY A 181 -2.36 20.94 11.72
CA GLY A 181 -3.65 21.49 12.15
C GLY A 181 -3.63 22.14 13.54
N GLY A 182 -2.45 22.37 14.09
CA GLY A 182 -2.26 22.94 15.43
C GLY A 182 -2.36 21.91 16.56
N ARG A 183 -2.16 22.39 17.79
CA ARG A 183 -2.00 21.55 18.99
C ARG A 183 -3.24 20.71 19.32
N GLU A 184 -4.44 21.25 19.15
CA GLU A 184 -5.67 20.51 19.46
C GLU A 184 -5.87 19.31 18.54
N VAL A 185 -5.68 19.52 17.23
CA VAL A 185 -5.74 18.45 16.21
C VAL A 185 -4.69 17.38 16.50
N MET A 186 -3.45 17.79 16.79
CA MET A 186 -2.39 16.83 17.13
C MET A 186 -2.67 16.06 18.42
N ARG A 187 -3.21 16.68 19.47
CA ARG A 187 -3.58 15.97 20.69
C ARG A 187 -4.66 14.93 20.42
N ALA A 188 -5.70 15.28 19.65
CA ALA A 188 -6.74 14.34 19.25
C ALA A 188 -6.15 13.18 18.42
N GLN A 189 -5.25 13.50 17.49
CA GLN A 189 -4.53 12.51 16.69
C GLN A 189 -3.69 11.55 17.55
N LEU A 190 -2.93 12.06 18.54
CA LEU A 190 -2.10 11.24 19.41
C LEU A 190 -2.93 10.35 20.34
N ARG A 191 -4.06 10.85 20.87
CA ARG A 191 -5.01 10.01 21.63
C ARG A 191 -5.54 8.87 20.77
N HIS A 192 -5.94 9.17 19.53
CA HIS A 192 -6.38 8.15 18.60
C HIS A 192 -5.32 7.08 18.32
N LEU A 193 -4.04 7.46 18.20
CA LEU A 193 -2.95 6.47 18.07
C LEU A 193 -2.81 5.60 19.31
N ALA A 194 -2.93 6.17 20.51
CA ALA A 194 -2.91 5.41 21.76
C ALA A 194 -4.06 4.41 21.82
N ASP A 195 -5.29 4.84 21.52
CA ASP A 195 -6.48 3.98 21.52
C ASP A 195 -6.32 2.80 20.53
N LEU A 196 -5.83 3.06 19.31
CA LEU A 196 -5.59 2.00 18.32
C LEU A 196 -4.52 0.99 18.76
N ALA A 197 -3.49 1.46 19.48
CA ALA A 197 -2.46 0.60 20.02
C ALA A 197 -2.95 -0.24 21.21
N GLU A 198 -3.77 0.33 22.08
CA GLU A 198 -4.34 -0.35 23.25
C GLU A 198 -5.38 -1.40 22.85
N ASP A 199 -6.22 -1.10 21.85
CA ASP A 199 -7.21 -2.03 21.30
C ASP A 199 -6.57 -3.13 20.43
N GLY A 200 -5.26 -3.09 20.21
CA GLY A 200 -4.54 -4.07 19.38
C GLY A 200 -4.81 -3.95 17.88
N ARG A 201 -5.51 -2.91 17.43
CA ARG A 201 -5.80 -2.65 16.00
C ARG A 201 -4.57 -2.22 15.22
N ALA A 202 -3.56 -1.66 15.89
CA ALA A 202 -2.28 -1.31 15.27
C ALA A 202 -1.11 -1.52 16.24
N ARG A 203 -0.01 -2.10 15.76
CA ARG A 203 1.25 -2.16 16.50
C ARG A 203 2.07 -0.93 16.17
N ILE A 204 2.10 0.05 17.07
CA ILE A 204 2.81 1.32 16.87
C ILE A 204 4.12 1.31 17.65
N ARG A 205 5.24 1.60 16.98
CA ARG A 205 6.56 1.77 17.60
C ARG A 205 7.18 3.08 17.17
N VAL A 206 7.85 3.74 18.12
CA VAL A 206 8.48 5.04 17.89
C VAL A 206 9.98 4.87 17.76
N MET A 207 10.54 5.36 16.65
CA MET A 207 11.98 5.55 16.50
C MET A 207 12.36 6.89 17.18
N PRO A 208 13.07 6.88 18.31
CA PRO A 208 13.38 8.09 19.05
C PRO A 208 14.52 8.87 18.37
N PHE A 209 14.62 10.17 18.62
CA PHE A 209 15.75 10.98 18.14
C PHE A 209 17.11 10.46 18.63
N SER A 210 17.14 9.81 19.80
CA SER A 210 18.36 9.22 20.36
C SER A 210 18.86 7.99 19.60
N ALA A 211 18.10 7.45 18.63
CA ALA A 211 18.55 6.34 17.80
C ALA A 211 19.68 6.74 16.83
N GLY A 212 19.84 8.04 16.54
CA GLY A 212 20.90 8.54 15.66
C GLY A 212 20.76 8.05 14.21
N VAL A 213 21.88 7.69 13.59
CA VAL A 213 21.91 7.21 12.19
C VAL A 213 21.29 5.81 12.11
N HIS A 214 20.32 5.64 11.22
CA HIS A 214 19.61 4.38 11.00
C HIS A 214 19.26 4.19 9.52
N GLY A 215 18.93 2.96 9.10
CA GLY A 215 18.66 2.64 7.69
C GLY A 215 17.43 3.34 7.09
N GLY A 216 16.54 3.90 7.91
CA GLY A 216 15.30 4.56 7.46
C GLY A 216 15.47 6.02 7.00
N LEU A 217 16.71 6.51 6.87
CA LEU A 217 16.99 7.89 6.45
C LEU A 217 16.67 8.13 4.96
N ASP A 218 16.59 7.08 4.15
CA ASP A 218 16.25 7.15 2.72
C ASP A 218 14.79 7.55 2.47
N GLY A 219 13.94 7.53 3.50
CA GLY A 219 12.58 8.05 3.44
C GLY A 219 11.50 7.02 3.82
N PRO A 220 10.23 7.44 3.81
CA PRO A 220 9.10 6.61 4.20
C PRO A 220 8.77 5.56 3.12
N PHE A 221 8.24 4.42 3.57
CA PHE A 221 7.74 3.36 2.69
C PHE A 221 6.60 2.59 3.36
N VAL A 222 5.82 1.90 2.54
CA VAL A 222 4.81 0.93 3.00
C VAL A 222 5.04 -0.40 2.31
N LEU A 223 5.16 -1.47 3.08
CA LEU A 223 5.23 -2.84 2.58
C LEU A 223 3.88 -3.54 2.85
N TYR A 224 3.27 -4.01 1.77
CA TYR A 224 2.05 -4.82 1.81
C TYR A 224 2.39 -6.30 1.65
N GLY A 225 2.05 -7.09 2.66
CA GLY A 225 2.13 -8.54 2.62
C GLY A 225 0.86 -9.15 2.05
N LEU A 226 0.96 -9.84 0.91
CA LEU A 226 -0.17 -10.33 0.14
C LEU A 226 -0.13 -11.87 0.02
N LEU A 227 -0.88 -12.54 0.90
CA LEU A 227 -1.12 -13.97 0.80
C LEU A 227 -2.43 -14.24 0.05
N PRO A 228 -2.55 -15.39 -0.65
CA PRO A 228 -1.59 -16.49 -0.75
C PRO A 228 -0.52 -16.30 -1.83
N SER A 229 -0.60 -15.23 -2.62
CA SER A 229 0.19 -15.08 -3.84
C SER A 229 1.69 -14.79 -3.65
N GLY A 230 2.11 -14.29 -2.49
CA GLY A 230 3.50 -13.84 -2.27
C GLY A 230 3.90 -12.61 -3.09
N MET A 231 2.94 -11.97 -3.77
CA MET A 231 3.12 -10.77 -4.59
C MET A 231 3.20 -9.50 -3.74
N ASP A 232 4.00 -9.53 -2.68
CA ASP A 232 4.21 -8.40 -1.79
C ASP A 232 4.70 -7.19 -2.57
N VAL A 233 4.34 -5.99 -2.10
CA VAL A 233 4.68 -4.76 -2.78
C VAL A 233 5.15 -3.70 -1.80
N VAL A 234 6.24 -3.04 -2.15
CA VAL A 234 6.71 -1.85 -1.45
C VAL A 234 6.25 -0.62 -2.23
N ILE A 235 5.69 0.36 -1.52
CA ILE A 235 5.27 1.64 -2.06
C ILE A 235 6.10 2.75 -1.41
N MET A 236 6.60 3.65 -2.25
CA MET A 236 7.27 4.88 -1.82
C MET A 236 6.68 6.06 -2.57
N ASP A 237 6.37 7.14 -1.87
CA ASP A 237 5.86 8.36 -2.50
C ASP A 237 7.00 9.25 -3.00
N SER A 238 6.82 9.83 -4.18
CA SER A 238 7.70 10.87 -4.72
C SER A 238 6.91 12.05 -5.28
N LEU A 239 7.60 13.13 -5.64
CA LEU A 239 6.97 14.27 -6.31
C LEU A 239 6.33 13.84 -7.66
N ALA A 240 6.96 12.89 -8.35
CA ALA A 240 6.50 12.35 -9.63
C ALA A 240 5.38 11.30 -9.51
N GLY A 241 4.97 10.95 -8.29
CA GLY A 241 4.01 9.89 -7.98
C GLY A 241 4.63 8.75 -7.18
N ALA A 242 3.82 7.75 -6.85
CA ALA A 242 4.27 6.61 -6.07
C ALA A 242 5.08 5.62 -6.94
N ALA A 243 6.21 5.16 -6.40
CA ALA A 243 6.98 4.05 -6.92
C ALA A 243 6.50 2.74 -6.28
N TYR A 244 6.42 1.69 -7.09
CA TYR A 244 5.97 0.35 -6.68
C TYR A 244 7.09 -0.64 -6.96
N LEU A 245 7.59 -1.30 -5.92
CA LEU A 245 8.62 -2.33 -6.03
C LEU A 245 7.99 -3.69 -5.78
N GLU A 246 8.02 -4.53 -6.80
CA GLU A 246 7.35 -5.84 -6.84
C GLU A 246 8.34 -6.97 -7.08
N LYS A 247 9.61 -6.65 -7.39
CA LYS A 247 10.65 -7.65 -7.55
C LYS A 247 10.99 -8.25 -6.20
N ASP A 248 11.05 -9.57 -6.13
CA ASP A 248 11.37 -10.30 -4.90
C ASP A 248 12.62 -9.74 -4.20
N GLU A 249 13.71 -9.47 -4.94
CA GLU A 249 14.93 -8.90 -4.37
C GLU A 249 14.72 -7.55 -3.71
N ASP A 250 13.94 -6.66 -4.34
CA ASP A 250 13.65 -5.33 -3.80
C ASP A 250 12.77 -5.45 -2.56
N VAL A 251 11.71 -6.26 -2.61
CA VAL A 251 10.82 -6.52 -1.48
C VAL A 251 11.61 -7.10 -0.29
N GLN A 252 12.51 -8.05 -0.53
CA GLN A 252 13.33 -8.64 0.54
C GLN A 252 14.30 -7.65 1.18
N ARG A 253 14.86 -6.71 0.41
CA ARG A 253 15.67 -5.61 0.95
C ARG A 253 14.84 -4.76 1.93
N TYR A 254 13.62 -4.39 1.54
CA TYR A 254 12.74 -3.59 2.41
C TYR A 254 12.21 -4.35 3.63
N ARG A 255 11.96 -5.66 3.52
CA ARG A 255 11.65 -6.50 4.71
C ARG A 255 12.78 -6.48 5.72
N THR A 256 14.00 -6.72 5.25
CA THR A 256 15.21 -6.70 6.10
C THR A 256 15.42 -5.32 6.73
N LEU A 257 15.22 -4.25 5.95
CA LEU A 257 15.28 -2.88 6.45
C LEU A 257 14.21 -2.62 7.52
N PHE A 258 12.96 -3.05 7.28
CA PHE A 258 11.87 -2.88 8.25
C PHE A 258 12.15 -3.61 9.56
N ASP A 259 12.67 -4.83 9.50
CA ASP A 259 13.07 -5.59 10.68
C ASP A 259 14.19 -4.87 11.46
N THR A 260 15.19 -4.33 10.75
CA THR A 260 16.28 -3.55 11.36
C THR A 260 15.75 -2.28 12.03
N LEU A 261 14.83 -1.56 11.38
CA LEU A 261 14.18 -0.38 11.94
C LEU A 261 13.34 -0.71 13.16
N ARG A 262 12.62 -1.82 13.10
CA ARG A 262 11.81 -2.32 14.21
C ARG A 262 12.70 -2.58 15.43
N ASP A 263 13.86 -3.20 15.24
CA ASP A 263 14.75 -3.56 16.35
C ASP A 263 15.40 -2.33 16.99
N ALA A 264 15.66 -1.27 16.22
CA ALA A 264 16.16 0.02 16.72
C ALA A 264 15.06 0.93 17.34
N ALA A 265 13.79 0.74 16.97
CA ALA A 265 12.67 1.50 17.54
C ALA A 265 12.35 1.07 18.98
N LEU A 266 11.73 1.96 19.76
CA LEU A 266 11.21 1.63 21.08
C LEU A 266 10.23 0.45 21.00
N ALA A 267 10.23 -0.42 22.01
CA ALA A 267 9.25 -1.49 22.14
C ALA A 267 7.81 -0.91 22.22
N PRO A 268 6.75 -1.73 22.02
CA PRO A 268 5.37 -1.24 22.01
C PRO A 268 4.96 -0.45 23.27
N ALA A 269 5.28 -0.96 24.47
CA ALA A 269 4.92 -0.29 25.73
C ALA A 269 5.57 1.10 25.89
N PRO A 270 6.90 1.28 25.80
CA PRO A 270 7.50 2.62 25.89
C PRO A 270 7.08 3.55 24.74
N SER A 271 6.75 3.01 23.57
CA SER A 271 6.17 3.79 22.46
C SER A 271 4.80 4.35 22.84
N LEU A 272 3.92 3.53 23.41
CA LEU A 272 2.60 3.94 23.87
C LEU A 272 2.68 5.01 24.97
N GLU A 273 3.58 4.82 25.95
CA GLU A 273 3.80 5.81 27.01
C GLU A 273 4.28 7.16 26.45
N MET A 274 5.18 7.14 25.47
CA MET A 274 5.62 8.35 24.78
C MET A 274 4.46 9.06 24.07
N ILE A 275 3.63 8.32 23.33
CA ILE A 275 2.46 8.85 22.62
C ILE A 275 1.47 9.48 23.61
N LYS A 276 1.12 8.79 24.69
CA LYS A 276 0.22 9.29 25.74
C LYS A 276 0.76 10.55 26.41
N LYS A 277 2.06 10.58 26.73
CA LYS A 277 2.70 11.76 27.32
C LYS A 277 2.61 12.97 26.39
N LEU A 278 2.86 12.79 25.09
CA LEU A 278 2.74 13.87 24.10
C LEU A 278 1.28 14.32 23.90
N ALA A 279 0.30 13.43 24.05
CA ALA A 279 -1.12 13.75 23.93
C ALA A 279 -1.67 14.66 25.07
N VAL A 280 -1.00 14.68 26.23
CA VAL A 280 -1.37 15.49 27.41
C VAL A 280 -0.42 16.66 27.62
N GLY A 281 0.82 16.56 27.10
CA GLY A 281 1.87 17.55 27.26
C GLY A 281 1.47 18.95 26.79
N PRO A 282 2.07 20.00 27.38
CA PRO A 282 1.74 21.40 27.11
C PRO A 282 1.80 21.70 25.63
#